data_AF-A0A955JFI9-F1
#
_entry.id   AF-A0A955JFI9-F1
#
_cell.length_a   1.000
_cell.length_b   1.000
_cell.length_c   1.000
_cell.angle_alpha   90.00
_cell.angle_beta   90.00
_cell.angle_gamma   90.00
#
_symmetry.space_group_name_H-M   'P 1'
#
loop_
_entity.id
_entity.type
_entity.pdbx_description
1 polymer ?
#
loop_
_entity_poly.entity_id
_entity_poly.type
_entity_poly.pdbx_seq_one_letter_code
_entity_poly.pdbx_strand_id
1 'polypeptide(L)'
;MACRSSTGDCRRPGDLGQPLRRLPRPCYHRTPIALRRPPMSENLFERAQAVIPGGVNSPVRAFRSVGGDPIFIKEAQGCRVRDEGGKDYIDYVLSYGPHILGHRHPVIEAAVRAALEKGTSFGAPTRAEIEIAEEIVRIVPSVEVVRLVNSGTEATMSALRLARAATGRERMIKFDG
;
A
#
# COMPACT_ATOMS: atom_id res chain seq x y z
N MET A 1 -13.97 -74.79 3.52
CA MET A 1 -12.88 -75.76 3.70
C MET A 1 -11.69 -75.29 2.88
N ALA A 2 -10.75 -74.54 3.47
CA ALA A 2 -9.51 -75.02 4.12
C ALA A 2 -8.51 -75.58 3.09
N CYS A 3 -7.40 -74.89 2.78
CA CYS A 3 -6.05 -74.96 3.41
C CYS A 3 -5.07 -75.48 2.31
N ARG A 4 -3.78 -75.13 2.17
CA ARG A 4 -2.81 -74.33 2.94
C ARG A 4 -1.52 -74.17 2.10
N SER A 5 -0.94 -72.96 2.15
CA SER A 5 0.48 -72.60 2.41
C SER A 5 1.67 -73.12 1.56
N SER A 6 2.50 -72.18 1.10
CA SER A 6 3.89 -71.88 1.55
C SER A 6 4.55 -70.94 0.52
N THR A 7 5.48 -70.02 0.77
CA THR A 7 6.06 -69.29 1.92
C THR A 7 6.92 -68.21 1.26
N GLY A 8 6.91 -66.98 1.74
CA GLY A 8 7.73 -65.89 1.18
C GLY A 8 7.57 -64.59 1.96
N ASP A 9 8.04 -64.62 3.20
CA ASP A 9 8.13 -63.51 4.15
C ASP A 9 9.11 -62.43 3.66
N CYS A 10 8.63 -61.19 3.52
CA CYS A 10 9.44 -59.98 3.60
C CYS A 10 8.64 -58.89 4.32
N ARG A 11 8.74 -58.93 5.65
CA ARG A 11 8.43 -57.92 6.67
C ARG A 11 8.17 -56.49 6.16
N ARG A 12 7.06 -55.93 6.64
CA ARG A 12 6.78 -54.49 6.68
C ARG A 12 7.65 -53.79 7.73
N PRO A 13 8.20 -52.61 7.41
CA PRO A 13 8.29 -51.48 8.34
C PRO A 13 7.48 -50.33 7.72
N GLY A 14 6.44 -49.79 8.35
CA GLY A 14 6.51 -49.13 9.63
C GLY A 14 5.72 -47.84 9.44
N ASP A 15 4.61 -47.78 10.15
CA ASP A 15 3.67 -46.68 10.30
C ASP A 15 4.39 -45.32 10.49
N LEU A 16 4.37 -44.46 9.46
CA LEU A 16 4.68 -43.04 9.58
C LEU A 16 3.40 -42.22 9.79
N GLY A 17 2.51 -42.73 10.65
CA GLY A 17 1.53 -41.93 11.36
C GLY A 17 2.20 -41.15 12.49
N GLN A 18 2.72 -39.96 12.19
CA GLN A 18 2.86 -38.91 13.21
C GLN A 18 2.41 -37.57 12.62
N PRO A 19 1.32 -36.95 13.13
CA PRO A 19 0.99 -35.60 12.73
C PRO A 19 2.15 -34.68 13.14
N LEU A 20 2.63 -33.88 12.19
CA LEU A 20 3.59 -32.81 12.45
C LEU A 20 3.13 -32.06 13.70
N ARG A 21 3.94 -32.10 14.77
CA ARG A 21 3.70 -31.34 15.99
C ARG A 21 3.51 -29.89 15.57
N ARG A 22 2.28 -29.38 15.67
CA ARG A 22 2.00 -27.96 15.55
C ARG A 22 2.83 -27.27 16.61
N LEU A 23 3.91 -26.60 16.20
CA LEU A 23 4.58 -25.65 17.06
C LEU A 23 3.52 -24.68 17.56
N PRO A 24 3.49 -24.36 18.87
CA PRO A 24 2.55 -23.37 19.38
C PRO A 24 2.76 -22.09 18.57
N ARG A 25 1.68 -21.59 17.96
CA ARG A 25 1.72 -20.25 17.34
C ARG A 25 2.20 -19.31 18.44
N PRO A 26 3.24 -18.50 18.22
CA PRO A 26 3.61 -17.50 19.21
C PRO A 26 2.37 -16.67 19.47
N CYS A 27 1.86 -16.76 20.70
CA CYS A 27 0.86 -15.84 21.19
C CYS A 27 1.56 -14.49 21.23
N TYR A 28 1.48 -13.74 20.13
CA TYR A 28 1.68 -12.31 20.18
C TYR A 28 0.59 -11.79 21.10
N HIS A 29 0.90 -11.71 22.39
CA HIS A 29 0.16 -10.87 23.30
C HIS A 29 0.27 -9.49 22.68
N ARG A 30 -0.81 -9.06 22.00
CA ARG A 30 -0.97 -7.69 21.55
C ARG A 30 -1.07 -6.88 22.83
N THR A 31 0.06 -6.53 23.43
CA THR A 31 0.07 -5.39 24.33
C THR A 31 -0.43 -4.25 23.44
N PRO A 32 -1.61 -3.67 23.71
CA PRO A 32 -2.03 -2.53 22.94
C PRO A 32 -0.91 -1.51 23.11
N ILE A 33 -0.27 -1.13 22.00
CA ILE A 33 0.56 0.06 22.00
C ILE A 33 -0.44 1.15 22.39
N ALA A 34 -0.40 1.55 23.66
CA ALA A 34 -1.24 2.61 24.16
C ALA A 34 -0.72 3.88 23.47
N LEU A 35 -1.28 4.16 22.29
CA LEU A 35 -1.12 5.43 21.63
C LEU A 35 -1.72 6.44 22.60
N ARG A 36 -0.82 7.14 23.30
CA ARG A 36 -1.15 8.12 24.32
C ARG A 36 -2.10 9.11 23.66
N ARG A 37 -3.36 9.15 24.13
CA ARG A 37 -4.34 10.14 23.67
C ARG A 37 -3.77 11.53 24.00
N PRO A 38 -3.66 12.44 23.03
CA PRO A 38 -3.26 13.80 23.35
C PRO A 38 -4.28 14.43 24.28
N PRO A 39 -3.85 15.20 25.29
CA PRO A 39 -4.77 15.87 26.18
C PRO A 39 -5.51 16.99 25.43
N MET A 40 -6.84 16.91 25.44
CA MET A 40 -7.78 18.05 25.38
C MET A 40 -7.58 19.09 24.25
N SER A 41 -7.75 18.69 22.99
CA SER A 41 -8.10 19.61 21.89
C SER A 41 -8.78 18.83 20.76
N GLU A 42 -10.11 18.92 20.67
CA GLU A 42 -11.00 18.33 19.64
C GLU A 42 -10.75 16.85 19.23
N ASN A 43 -11.75 15.99 19.42
CA ASN A 43 -11.70 14.64 18.85
C ASN A 43 -11.87 14.69 17.32
N LEU A 44 -10.76 14.91 16.60
CA LEU A 44 -10.71 14.97 15.13
C LEU A 44 -11.29 13.73 14.48
N PHE A 45 -11.15 12.56 15.10
CA PHE A 45 -11.69 11.33 14.54
C PHE A 45 -13.21 11.28 14.63
N GLU A 46 -13.80 11.66 15.77
CA GLU A 46 -15.26 11.80 15.91
C GLU A 46 -15.82 12.81 14.90
N ARG A 47 -15.16 13.98 14.75
CA ARG A 47 -15.53 14.97 13.74
C ARG A 47 -15.46 14.39 12.33
N ALA A 48 -14.39 13.66 12.00
CA ALA A 48 -14.22 13.03 10.70
C ALA A 48 -15.28 11.95 10.46
N GLN A 49 -15.63 11.12 11.46
CA GLN A 49 -16.66 10.09 11.35
C GLN A 49 -18.04 10.67 11.04
N ALA A 50 -18.33 11.90 11.49
CA ALA A 50 -19.59 12.56 11.20
C ALA A 50 -19.74 12.96 9.72
N VAL A 51 -18.64 13.13 8.98
CA VAL A 51 -18.67 13.69 7.61
C VAL A 51 -17.96 12.85 6.55
N ILE A 52 -17.15 11.86 6.94
CA ILE A 52 -16.41 10.97 6.03
C ILE A 52 -16.75 9.52 6.41
N PRO A 53 -17.12 8.65 5.45
CA PRO A 53 -17.39 7.24 5.74
C PRO A 53 -16.23 6.56 6.47
N GLY A 54 -16.48 6.10 7.69
CA GLY A 54 -15.45 5.50 8.55
C GLY A 54 -14.37 6.47 9.04
N GLY A 55 -14.59 7.78 8.91
CA GLY A 55 -13.68 8.86 9.33
C GLY A 55 -12.44 9.03 8.46
N VAL A 56 -12.35 8.38 7.29
CA VAL A 56 -11.15 8.37 6.46
C VAL A 56 -11.41 8.34 4.95
N ASN A 57 -10.55 8.98 4.17
CA ASN A 57 -10.62 8.98 2.69
C ASN A 57 -9.95 7.75 2.04
N SER A 58 -9.40 6.83 2.83
CA SER A 58 -8.89 5.54 2.37
C SER A 58 -8.96 4.51 3.51
N PRO A 59 -9.53 3.31 3.31
CA PRO A 59 -9.85 2.38 4.39
C PRO A 59 -8.67 2.00 5.29
N VAL A 60 -7.46 1.87 4.73
CA VAL A 60 -6.24 1.52 5.50
C VAL A 60 -5.93 2.55 6.60
N ARG A 61 -6.33 3.80 6.41
CA ARG A 61 -6.11 4.89 7.37
C ARG A 61 -6.97 4.77 8.63
N ALA A 62 -8.02 3.93 8.62
CA ALA A 62 -8.90 3.74 9.78
C ALA A 62 -8.30 2.83 10.87
N PHE A 63 -7.08 2.30 10.68
CA PHE A 63 -6.35 1.49 11.67
C PHE A 63 -7.07 0.20 12.13
N ARG A 64 -8.14 -0.22 11.44
CA ARG A 64 -8.98 -1.38 11.83
C ARG A 64 -8.19 -2.67 12.05
N SER A 65 -7.13 -2.91 11.28
CA SER A 65 -6.31 -4.14 11.38
C SER A 65 -5.43 -4.18 12.64
N VAL A 66 -5.03 -3.00 13.14
CA VAL A 66 -4.12 -2.85 14.29
C VAL A 66 -4.85 -2.44 15.57
N GLY A 67 -6.08 -1.93 15.46
CA GLY A 67 -6.89 -1.41 16.55
C GLY A 67 -6.51 0.02 16.95
N GLY A 68 -7.37 0.64 17.76
CA GLY A 68 -7.21 2.03 18.20
C GLY A 68 -7.73 3.07 17.21
N ASP A 69 -7.61 4.34 17.59
CA ASP A 69 -8.01 5.49 16.79
C ASP A 69 -6.87 5.86 15.80
N PRO A 70 -7.17 6.33 14.57
CA PRO A 70 -6.17 6.81 13.63
C PRO A 70 -5.32 7.96 14.16
N ILE A 71 -4.05 8.02 13.73
CA ILE A 71 -3.14 9.12 14.04
C ILE A 71 -3.36 10.25 13.02
N PHE A 72 -3.72 11.43 13.51
CA PHE A 72 -3.84 12.65 12.71
C PHE A 72 -2.48 13.34 12.63
N ILE A 73 -1.92 13.42 11.43
CA ILE A 73 -0.60 14.02 11.18
C ILE A 73 -0.75 15.53 10.96
N LYS A 74 0.07 16.30 11.68
CA LYS A 74 0.12 17.76 11.61
C LYS A 74 1.15 18.26 10.61
N GLU A 75 2.36 17.72 10.69
CA GLU A 75 3.49 18.15 9.85
C GLU A 75 4.51 17.02 9.64
N ALA A 76 5.36 17.18 8.63
CA ALA A 76 6.37 16.20 8.28
C ALA A 76 7.62 16.87 7.66
N GLN A 77 8.81 16.36 7.98
CA GLN A 77 10.09 16.83 7.44
C GLN A 77 11.11 15.69 7.41
N GLY A 78 11.77 15.49 6.27
CA GLY A 78 12.73 14.40 6.10
C GLY A 78 12.10 13.04 6.38
N CYS A 79 12.69 12.26 7.28
CA CYS A 79 12.16 10.95 7.69
C CYS A 79 11.20 11.01 8.89
N ARG A 80 10.74 12.20 9.31
CA ARG A 80 9.93 12.37 10.52
C ARG A 80 8.56 12.94 10.21
N VAL A 81 7.57 12.48 10.98
CA VAL A 81 6.21 13.03 11.03
C VAL A 81 5.87 13.39 12.47
N ARG A 82 5.09 14.45 12.66
CA ARG A 82 4.55 14.89 13.94
C ARG A 82 3.03 14.83 13.90
N ASP A 83 2.43 14.22 14.91
CA ASP A 83 0.96 14.18 15.03
C ASP A 83 0.39 15.46 15.68
N GLU A 84 -0.93 15.63 15.62
CA GLU A 84 -1.64 16.74 16.26
C GLU A 84 -1.48 16.74 17.80
N GLY A 85 -1.07 15.62 18.38
CA GLY A 85 -0.70 15.49 19.79
C GLY A 85 0.71 15.94 20.12
N GLY A 86 1.48 16.40 19.13
CA GLY A 86 2.87 16.84 19.27
C GLY A 86 3.87 15.70 19.39
N LYS A 87 3.49 14.45 19.15
CA LYS A 87 4.41 13.32 19.18
C LYS A 87 5.10 13.14 17.83
N ASP A 88 6.43 12.98 17.89
CA ASP A 88 7.28 12.73 16.73
C ASP A 88 7.47 11.22 16.49
N TYR A 89 7.46 10.84 15.21
CA TYR A 89 7.67 9.47 14.74
C TYR A 89 8.76 9.45 13.67
N ILE A 90 9.50 8.34 13.60
CA ILE A 90 10.26 7.99 12.39
C ILE A 90 9.25 7.35 11.43
N ASP A 91 9.11 7.92 10.24
CA ASP A 91 8.09 7.52 9.28
C ASP A 91 8.60 6.47 8.29
N TYR A 92 8.14 5.24 8.46
CA TYR A 92 8.33 4.14 7.51
C TYR A 92 7.14 3.94 6.57
N VAL A 93 6.05 4.71 6.74
CA VAL A 93 4.86 4.66 5.88
C VAL A 93 5.11 5.49 4.62
N LEU A 94 5.72 6.68 4.75
CA LEU A 94 6.15 7.54 3.62
C LEU A 94 5.01 7.78 2.61
N SER A 95 3.81 8.04 3.12
CA SER A 95 2.57 8.18 2.35
C SER A 95 2.28 6.98 1.42
N TYR A 96 2.65 5.77 1.84
CA TYR A 96 2.53 4.53 1.06
C TYR A 96 3.43 4.48 -0.19
N GLY A 97 4.53 5.25 -0.20
CA GLY A 97 5.55 5.19 -1.26
C GLY A 97 6.03 6.53 -1.86
N PRO A 98 5.17 7.55 -2.10
CA PRO A 98 5.57 8.75 -2.85
C PRO A 98 6.74 9.54 -2.25
N HIS A 99 6.95 9.48 -0.93
CA HIS A 99 8.01 10.23 -0.25
C HIS A 99 9.33 9.45 -0.17
N ILE A 100 9.81 8.94 -1.31
CA ILE A 100 11.08 8.19 -1.39
C ILE A 100 12.31 9.02 -0.97
N LEU A 101 12.28 10.33 -1.22
CA LEU A 101 13.31 11.29 -0.79
C LEU A 101 13.01 11.94 0.57
N GLY A 102 12.01 11.41 1.31
CA GLY A 102 11.49 12.00 2.53
C GLY A 102 10.52 13.16 2.29
N HIS A 103 9.92 13.62 3.39
CA HIS A 103 8.97 14.72 3.41
C HIS A 103 9.67 16.07 3.21
N ARG A 104 9.01 16.97 2.47
CA ARG A 104 9.49 18.36 2.23
C ARG A 104 10.95 18.41 1.77
N HIS A 105 11.30 17.58 0.79
CA HIS A 105 12.63 17.62 0.18
C HIS A 105 12.84 19.00 -0.49
N PRO A 106 13.95 19.71 -0.22
CA PRO A 106 14.12 21.13 -0.59
C PRO A 106 14.02 21.37 -2.10
N VAL A 107 14.54 20.44 -2.91
CA VAL A 107 14.44 20.53 -4.38
C VAL A 107 12.99 20.43 -4.86
N ILE A 108 12.19 19.54 -4.26
CA ILE A 108 10.78 19.36 -4.62
C ILE A 108 9.98 20.59 -4.15
N GLU A 109 10.23 21.06 -2.93
CA GLU A 109 9.56 22.26 -2.40
C GLU A 109 9.83 23.48 -3.28
N ALA A 110 11.07 23.70 -3.69
CA ALA A 110 11.43 24.80 -4.60
C ALA A 110 10.74 24.68 -5.96
N ALA A 111 10.71 23.48 -6.56
CA ALA A 111 10.05 23.25 -7.84
C ALA A 111 8.53 23.49 -7.77
N VAL A 112 7.87 23.02 -6.71
CA VAL A 112 6.43 23.27 -6.47
C VAL A 112 6.16 24.76 -6.30
N ARG A 113 6.96 25.47 -5.51
CA ARG A 113 6.82 26.94 -5.35
C ARG A 113 6.96 27.67 -6.67
N ALA A 114 7.95 27.32 -7.48
CA ALA A 114 8.13 27.92 -8.80
C ALA A 114 6.98 27.62 -9.77
N ALA A 115 6.33 26.45 -9.65
CA ALA A 115 5.14 26.13 -10.43
C ALA A 115 3.91 26.95 -9.99
N LEU A 116 3.75 27.18 -8.68
CA LEU A 116 2.62 27.97 -8.14
C LEU A 116 2.60 29.40 -8.71
N GLU A 117 3.76 30.03 -8.91
CA GLU A 117 3.87 31.36 -9.53
C GLU A 117 3.33 31.43 -10.97
N LYS A 118 3.20 30.29 -11.65
CA LYS A 118 2.72 30.20 -13.05
C LYS A 118 1.26 29.76 -13.15
N GLY A 119 0.68 29.26 -12.07
CA GLY A 119 -0.61 28.56 -12.05
C GLY A 119 -0.46 27.04 -12.09
N THR A 120 -1.45 26.32 -11.57
CA THR A 120 -1.37 24.87 -11.31
C THR A 120 -2.10 23.98 -12.31
N SER A 121 -2.99 24.55 -13.12
CA SER A 121 -3.76 23.80 -14.12
C SER A 121 -4.25 24.74 -15.22
N PHE A 122 -4.12 24.32 -16.48
CA PHE A 122 -4.39 25.17 -17.64
C PHE A 122 -5.42 24.58 -18.61
N GLY A 123 -5.75 23.29 -18.51
CA GLY A 123 -6.61 22.60 -19.49
C GLY A 123 -6.04 22.57 -20.91
N ALA A 124 -4.76 22.90 -21.08
CA ALA A 124 -4.04 22.97 -22.34
C ALA A 124 -2.62 22.41 -22.16
N PRO A 125 -1.98 21.92 -23.24
CA PRO A 125 -0.65 21.31 -23.15
C PRO A 125 0.44 22.27 -22.65
N THR A 126 1.39 21.72 -21.90
CA THR A 126 2.54 22.42 -21.33
C THR A 126 3.86 21.74 -21.69
N ARG A 127 4.97 22.48 -21.67
CA ARG A 127 6.31 21.90 -21.87
C ARG A 127 6.63 20.82 -20.84
N ALA A 128 6.22 21.01 -19.58
CA ALA A 128 6.50 20.09 -18.48
C ALA A 128 5.92 18.68 -18.72
N GLU A 129 4.79 18.58 -19.43
CA GLU A 129 4.20 17.29 -19.81
C GLU A 129 5.09 16.50 -20.77
N ILE A 130 5.81 17.17 -21.66
CA ILE A 130 6.77 16.53 -22.58
C ILE A 130 8.00 16.07 -21.79
N GLU A 131 8.58 16.97 -20.99
CA GLU A 131 9.79 16.69 -20.20
C GLU A 131 9.61 15.47 -19.29
N ILE A 132 8.48 15.38 -18.56
CA ILE A 132 8.22 14.22 -17.70
C ILE A 132 7.93 12.94 -18.51
N ALA A 133 7.30 13.05 -19.68
CA ALA A 133 7.02 11.89 -20.54
C ALA A 133 8.33 11.31 -21.10
N GLU A 134 9.24 12.17 -21.57
CA GLU A 134 10.56 11.78 -22.05
C GLU A 134 11.38 11.09 -20.94
N GLU A 135 11.35 11.63 -19.73
CA GLU A 135 12.03 11.02 -18.58
C GLU A 135 11.45 9.62 -18.25
N ILE A 136 10.13 9.44 -18.30
CA ILE A 136 9.50 8.12 -18.07
C ILE A 136 9.93 7.11 -19.13
N VAL A 137 9.86 7.48 -20.41
CA VAL A 137 10.29 6.64 -21.54
C VAL A 137 11.76 6.26 -21.41
N ARG A 138 12.60 7.20 -20.95
CA ARG A 138 14.03 6.98 -20.74
C ARG A 138 14.34 5.98 -19.62
N ILE A 139 13.61 6.04 -18.49
CA ILE A 139 13.91 5.23 -17.30
C ILE A 139 13.15 3.89 -17.22
N VAL A 140 12.06 3.71 -17.97
CA VAL A 140 11.25 2.47 -17.97
C VAL A 140 11.38 1.78 -19.32
N PRO A 141 12.23 0.74 -19.47
CA PRO A 141 12.60 0.18 -20.78
C PRO A 141 11.45 -0.35 -21.65
N SER A 142 10.31 -0.73 -21.04
CA SER A 142 9.14 -1.23 -21.77
C SER A 142 8.20 -0.14 -22.28
N VAL A 143 8.43 1.12 -21.94
CA VAL A 143 7.54 2.25 -22.25
C VAL A 143 8.11 3.04 -23.42
N GLU A 144 7.52 2.88 -24.60
CA GLU A 144 7.87 3.67 -25.79
C GLU A 144 7.07 4.98 -25.89
N VAL A 145 5.82 4.96 -25.42
CA VAL A 145 4.90 6.12 -25.37
C VAL A 145 4.10 6.05 -24.06
N VAL A 146 3.87 7.20 -23.43
CA VAL A 146 3.18 7.31 -22.14
C VAL A 146 1.99 8.27 -22.18
N ARG A 147 0.98 7.98 -21.35
CA ARG A 147 -0.15 8.88 -21.05
C ARG A 147 -0.22 9.10 -19.54
N LEU A 148 -0.15 10.37 -19.12
CA LEU A 148 -0.27 10.74 -17.71
C LEU A 148 -1.75 10.71 -17.26
N VAL A 149 -1.96 10.29 -16.02
CA VAL A 149 -3.26 10.23 -15.32
C VAL A 149 -3.03 10.54 -13.83
N ASN A 150 -4.10 10.66 -13.04
CA ASN A 150 -4.02 11.21 -11.68
C ASN A 150 -3.90 10.15 -10.58
N SER A 151 -4.04 8.86 -10.90
CA SER A 151 -3.91 7.79 -9.91
C SER A 151 -3.50 6.44 -10.52
N GLY A 152 -2.99 5.54 -9.67
CA GLY A 152 -2.73 4.15 -10.06
C GLY A 152 -4.02 3.39 -10.47
N THR A 153 -5.17 3.74 -9.89
CA THR A 153 -6.47 3.20 -10.29
C THR A 153 -6.81 3.59 -11.73
N GLU A 154 -6.67 4.88 -12.09
CA GLU A 154 -6.88 5.37 -13.45
C GLU A 154 -5.91 4.75 -14.46
N ALA A 155 -4.64 4.58 -14.06
CA ALA A 155 -3.62 3.96 -14.89
C ALA A 155 -3.96 2.50 -15.19
N THR A 156 -4.26 1.70 -14.16
CA THR A 156 -4.57 0.28 -14.31
C THR A 156 -5.89 0.03 -15.04
N MET A 157 -6.95 0.81 -14.76
CA MET A 157 -8.21 0.67 -15.51
C MET A 157 -8.03 1.02 -16.99
N SER A 158 -7.19 2.01 -17.31
CA SER A 158 -6.90 2.42 -18.69
C SER A 158 -6.05 1.38 -19.41
N ALA A 159 -5.04 0.82 -18.73
CA ALA A 159 -4.22 -0.27 -19.26
C ALA A 159 -5.05 -1.52 -19.57
N LEU A 160 -5.97 -1.91 -18.69
CA LEU A 160 -6.88 -3.04 -18.93
C LEU A 160 -7.81 -2.77 -20.13
N ARG A 161 -8.34 -1.54 -20.25
CA ARG A 161 -9.16 -1.15 -21.41
C ARG A 161 -8.35 -1.23 -22.70
N LEU A 162 -7.12 -0.71 -22.71
CA LEU A 162 -6.22 -0.75 -23.84
C LEU A 162 -5.88 -2.18 -24.25
N ALA A 163 -5.55 -3.05 -23.29
CA ALA A 163 -5.25 -4.45 -23.54
C ALA A 163 -6.42 -5.18 -24.19
N ARG A 164 -7.66 -4.97 -23.72
CA ARG A 164 -8.86 -5.54 -24.34
C ARG A 164 -9.04 -5.06 -25.78
N ALA A 165 -8.90 -3.76 -26.02
CA ALA A 165 -9.06 -3.16 -27.34
C ALA A 165 -8.00 -3.67 -28.33
N ALA A 166 -6.75 -3.79 -27.88
CA ALA A 166 -5.64 -4.26 -28.71
C ALA A 166 -5.75 -5.74 -29.07
N THR A 167 -6.25 -6.59 -28.16
CA THR A 167 -6.30 -8.04 -28.40
C THR A 167 -7.67 -8.57 -28.82
N GLY A 168 -8.75 -7.78 -28.68
CA GLY A 168 -10.14 -8.24 -28.89
C GLY A 168 -10.60 -9.29 -27.87
N ARG A 169 -9.99 -9.37 -26.69
CA ARG A 169 -10.27 -10.40 -25.67
C ARG A 169 -10.88 -9.77 -24.43
N GLU A 170 -11.87 -10.42 -23.83
CA GLU A 170 -12.58 -9.87 -22.67
C GLU A 170 -11.90 -10.19 -21.33
N ARG A 171 -11.33 -11.39 -21.22
CA ARG A 171 -10.84 -11.95 -19.95
C ARG A 171 -9.44 -11.45 -19.63
N MET A 172 -9.20 -11.22 -18.34
CA MET A 172 -7.93 -10.81 -17.76
C MET A 172 -7.59 -11.74 -16.61
N ILE A 173 -6.30 -11.96 -16.37
CA ILE A 173 -5.80 -12.74 -15.24
C ILE A 173 -5.23 -11.77 -14.20
N LYS A 174 -5.66 -11.91 -12.94
CA LYS A 174 -5.04 -11.26 -11.78
C LYS A 174 -4.62 -12.31 -10.77
N PHE A 175 -3.63 -11.99 -9.95
CA PHE A 175 -3.22 -12.80 -8.82
C PHE A 175 -3.95 -12.35 -7.55
N ASP A 176 -4.15 -13.27 -6.61
CA ASP A 176 -4.58 -12.92 -5.26
C ASP A 176 -3.37 -12.39 -4.50
N GLY A 177 -3.55 -11.26 -3.81
CA GLY A 177 -2.49 -10.49 -3.16
C GLY A 177 -2.90 -10.04 -1.77
#